data_AF-A0A958SUG3-F1
#
_entry.id   AF-A0A958SUG3-F1
#
_cell.length_a   1.000
_cell.length_b   1.000
_cell.length_c   1.000
_cell.angle_alpha   90.00
_cell.angle_beta   90.00
_cell.angle_gamma   90.00
#
_symmetry.space_group_name_H-M   'P 1'
#
loop_
_entity.id
_entity.type
_entity.pdbx_description
1 polymer ?
#
loop_
_entity_poly.entity_id
_entity_poly.type
_entity_poly.pdbx_seq_one_letter_code
_entity_poly.pdbx_strand_id
1 'polypeptide(L)'
;MNQNELTYILQHPETVNKEQTASLKSVLEEYPYFQSARAVYLKGLKNQDSYKYNQELKTTAAYTTDRSILFDFITSEAFLQNEISQNIKHNLQNLKAIEVDAEDVSVSKSIQLDDSLRKQIRET
;
A
#
# COMPACT_ATOMS: atom_id res chain seq x y z
N MET A 1 10.39 -13.44 -13.29
CA MET A 1 9.69 -12.14 -13.30
C MET A 1 10.65 -11.06 -12.84
N ASN A 2 10.63 -9.89 -13.48
CA ASN A 2 11.45 -8.75 -13.05
C ASN A 2 10.63 -7.75 -12.20
N GLN A 3 11.28 -6.75 -11.61
CA GLN A 3 10.65 -5.79 -10.71
C GLN A 3 9.57 -4.92 -11.38
N ASN A 4 9.79 -4.48 -12.62
CA ASN A 4 8.84 -3.61 -13.33
C ASN A 4 7.56 -4.37 -13.66
N GLU A 5 7.70 -5.60 -14.13
CA GLU A 5 6.57 -6.49 -14.41
C GLU A 5 5.78 -6.82 -13.13
N LEU A 6 6.48 -7.15 -12.04
CA LEU A 6 5.84 -7.40 -10.75
C LEU A 6 5.07 -6.16 -10.26
N THR A 7 5.67 -4.97 -10.37
CA THR A 7 5.02 -3.72 -9.96
C THR A 7 3.76 -3.46 -10.78
N TYR A 8 3.83 -3.70 -12.09
CA TYR A 8 2.70 -3.51 -12.99
C TYR A 8 1.53 -4.44 -12.64
N ILE A 9 1.76 -5.75 -12.46
CA ILE A 9 0.67 -6.69 -12.16
C ILE A 9 0.07 -6.49 -10.76
N LEU A 10 0.84 -5.95 -9.81
CA LEU A 10 0.31 -5.59 -8.50
C LEU A 10 -0.62 -4.36 -8.56
N GLN A 11 -0.40 -3.47 -9.53
CA GLN A 11 -1.26 -2.30 -9.79
C GLN A 11 -2.44 -2.64 -10.69
N HIS A 12 -2.29 -3.63 -11.57
CA HIS A 12 -3.27 -4.08 -12.56
C HIS A 12 -3.59 -5.58 -12.44
N PRO A 13 -4.05 -6.06 -11.27
CA PRO A 13 -4.23 -7.48 -11.00
C PRO A 13 -5.30 -8.15 -11.87
N GLU A 14 -6.21 -7.38 -12.48
CA GLU A 14 -7.20 -7.83 -13.45
C GLU A 14 -6.57 -8.32 -14.77
N THR A 15 -5.38 -7.83 -15.10
CA THR A 15 -4.69 -8.13 -16.37
C THR A 15 -3.74 -9.33 -16.30
N VAL A 16 -3.60 -9.96 -15.12
CA VAL A 16 -2.63 -11.03 -14.90
C VAL A 16 -2.90 -12.22 -15.83
N ASN A 17 -1.91 -12.55 -16.65
CA ASN A 17 -2.00 -13.61 -17.64
C ASN A 17 -1.39 -14.94 -17.15
N LYS A 18 -1.48 -15.99 -17.98
CA LYS A 18 -0.98 -17.33 -17.64
C LYS A 18 0.52 -17.39 -17.35
N GLU A 19 1.33 -16.70 -18.13
CA GLU A 19 2.79 -16.68 -18.00
C GLU A 19 3.23 -15.92 -16.74
N GLN A 20 2.54 -14.82 -16.45
CA GLN A 20 2.74 -14.02 -15.23
C GLN A 20 2.30 -14.81 -13.99
N THR A 21 1.18 -15.51 -14.03
CA THR A 21 0.74 -16.39 -12.94
C THR A 21 1.76 -17.50 -12.68
N ALA A 22 2.32 -18.11 -13.72
CA ALA A 22 3.38 -19.10 -13.56
C ALA A 22 4.65 -18.48 -12.93
N SER A 23 5.02 -17.27 -13.37
CA SER A 23 6.19 -16.56 -12.84
C SER A 23 6.01 -16.08 -11.39
N LEU A 24 4.80 -15.72 -10.99
CA LEU A 24 4.44 -15.39 -9.62
C LEU A 24 4.67 -16.56 -8.66
N LYS A 25 4.50 -17.80 -9.13
CA LYS A 25 4.77 -18.99 -8.31
C LYS A 25 6.20 -19.01 -7.81
N SER A 26 7.18 -18.73 -8.67
CA SER A 26 8.59 -18.67 -8.27
C SER A 26 8.86 -17.55 -7.26
N VAL A 27 8.20 -16.39 -7.40
CA VAL A 27 8.28 -15.32 -6.39
C VAL A 27 7.73 -15.76 -5.04
N LEU A 28 6.65 -16.54 -5.02
CA LEU A 28 6.05 -17.05 -3.78
C LEU A 28 6.85 -18.18 -3.14
N GLU A 29 7.60 -18.94 -3.93
CA GLU A 29 8.55 -19.93 -3.42
C GLU A 29 9.72 -19.25 -2.69
N GLU A 30 10.22 -18.13 -3.24
CA GLU A 30 11.31 -17.35 -2.64
C GLU A 30 10.84 -16.44 -1.49
N TYR A 31 9.64 -15.86 -1.59
CA TYR A 31 9.06 -14.94 -0.63
C TYR A 31 7.66 -15.40 -0.16
N PRO A 32 7.57 -16.44 0.69
CA PRO A 32 6.29 -17.05 1.06
C PRO A 32 5.30 -16.13 1.78
N TYR A 33 5.76 -15.04 2.40
CA TYR A 33 4.89 -14.11 3.14
C TYR A 33 4.44 -12.90 2.33
N PHE A 34 4.72 -12.87 1.03
CA PHE A 34 4.33 -11.75 0.16
C PHE A 34 2.82 -11.78 -0.15
N GLN A 35 2.01 -11.25 0.78
CA GLN A 35 0.54 -11.29 0.73
C GLN A 35 -0.04 -10.77 -0.59
N SER A 36 0.42 -9.62 -1.08
CA SER A 36 -0.07 -9.02 -2.33
C SER A 36 0.19 -9.94 -3.52
N ALA A 37 1.40 -10.49 -3.63
CA ALA A 37 1.74 -11.45 -4.69
C ALA A 37 0.88 -12.73 -4.60
N ARG A 38 0.58 -13.22 -3.38
CA ARG A 38 -0.32 -14.37 -3.19
C ARG A 38 -1.73 -14.09 -3.68
N ALA A 39 -2.27 -12.92 -3.34
CA ALA A 39 -3.60 -12.51 -3.79
C ALA A 39 -3.68 -12.45 -5.33
N VAL A 40 -2.68 -11.83 -5.98
CA VAL A 40 -2.63 -11.75 -7.45
C VAL A 40 -2.45 -13.13 -8.09
N TYR A 41 -1.58 -13.98 -7.55
CA TYR A 41 -1.41 -15.36 -8.01
C TYR A 41 -2.73 -16.14 -7.92
N LEU A 42 -3.43 -16.04 -6.79
CA LEU A 42 -4.73 -16.67 -6.59
C LEU A 42 -5.77 -16.17 -7.60
N LYS A 43 -5.80 -14.86 -7.87
CA LYS A 43 -6.69 -14.27 -8.88
C LYS A 43 -6.36 -14.77 -10.29
N GLY A 44 -5.07 -14.88 -10.63
CA GLY A 44 -4.62 -15.49 -11.86
C GLY A 44 -5.04 -16.96 -12.01
N LEU A 45 -4.96 -17.76 -10.95
CA LEU A 45 -5.47 -19.14 -10.94
C LEU A 45 -6.98 -19.21 -11.12
N LYS A 46 -7.73 -18.28 -10.51
CA LYS A 46 -9.19 -18.17 -10.66
C LYS A 46 -9.57 -17.85 -12.11
N ASN A 47 -8.92 -16.86 -12.71
CA ASN A 47 -9.17 -16.44 -14.09
C ASN A 47 -8.89 -17.54 -15.12
N GLN A 48 -8.07 -18.53 -14.76
CA GLN A 48 -7.68 -19.65 -15.61
C GLN A 48 -8.45 -20.93 -15.32
N ASP A 49 -9.46 -20.89 -14.43
CA ASP A 49 -10.20 -22.06 -13.95
C ASP A 49 -9.27 -23.20 -13.51
N SER A 50 -8.16 -22.84 -12.84
CA SER A 50 -7.11 -23.78 -12.51
C SER A 50 -7.55 -24.75 -11.41
N TYR A 51 -7.29 -26.05 -11.60
CA TYR A 51 -7.51 -27.07 -10.56
C TYR A 51 -6.75 -26.80 -9.25
N LYS A 52 -5.68 -25.97 -9.30
CA LYS A 52 -4.88 -25.58 -8.13
C LYS A 52 -5.56 -24.51 -7.28
N TYR A 53 -6.56 -23.81 -7.82
CA TYR A 53 -7.19 -22.65 -7.20
C TYR A 53 -7.64 -22.92 -5.75
N ASN A 54 -8.37 -24.01 -5.51
CA ASN A 54 -8.93 -24.29 -4.18
C ASN A 54 -7.87 -24.56 -3.10
N GLN A 55 -6.75 -25.17 -3.48
CA GLN A 55 -5.65 -25.40 -2.54
C GLN A 55 -4.93 -24.09 -2.22
N GLU A 56 -4.69 -23.26 -3.24
CA GLU A 56 -4.03 -21.96 -3.08
C GLU A 56 -4.93 -20.94 -2.39
N LEU A 57 -6.25 -21.05 -2.52
CA LEU A 57 -7.21 -20.22 -1.79
C LEU A 57 -7.07 -20.41 -0.28
N LYS A 58 -7.02 -21.67 0.18
CA LYS A 58 -6.83 -22.00 1.60
C LYS A 58 -5.50 -21.47 2.12
N THR A 59 -4.44 -21.67 1.34
CA THR A 59 -3.10 -21.20 1.68
C THR A 59 -3.07 -19.68 1.74
N THR A 60 -3.53 -18.99 0.70
CA THR A 60 -3.57 -17.52 0.65
C THR A 60 -4.39 -16.95 1.81
N ALA A 61 -5.56 -17.51 2.11
CA ALA A 61 -6.39 -17.08 3.24
C ALA A 61 -5.74 -17.28 4.62
N ALA A 62 -4.79 -18.21 4.75
CA ALA A 62 -3.99 -18.37 5.97
C ALA A 62 -2.88 -17.32 6.09
N TYR A 63 -2.39 -16.81 4.95
CA TYR A 63 -1.33 -15.80 4.91
C TYR A 63 -1.87 -14.37 4.87
N THR A 64 -3.16 -14.16 4.59
CA THR A 64 -3.79 -12.83 4.52
C THR A 64 -4.31 -12.37 5.88
N THR A 65 -4.06 -11.11 6.21
CA THR A 65 -4.49 -10.48 7.47
C THR A 65 -6.01 -10.30 7.55
N ASP A 66 -6.66 -9.87 6.47
CA ASP A 66 -8.12 -9.71 6.39
C ASP A 66 -8.69 -10.53 5.23
N ARG A 67 -9.44 -11.58 5.57
CA ARG A 67 -10.06 -12.49 4.59
C ARG A 67 -11.26 -11.86 3.88
N SER A 68 -11.90 -10.86 4.47
CA SER A 68 -13.02 -10.15 3.85
C SER A 68 -12.52 -9.35 2.66
N ILE A 69 -11.38 -8.66 2.82
CA ILE A 69 -10.71 -7.94 1.72
C ILE A 69 -10.23 -8.91 0.65
N LEU A 70 -9.64 -10.06 1.03
CA LEU A 70 -9.24 -11.08 0.06
C LEU A 70 -10.45 -11.61 -0.73
N PHE A 71 -11.55 -11.90 -0.03
CA PHE A 71 -12.77 -12.40 -0.65
C PHE A 71 -13.31 -11.39 -1.66
N ASP A 72 -13.50 -10.13 -1.24
CA ASP A 72 -13.93 -9.04 -2.13
C ASP A 72 -13.01 -8.91 -3.35
N PHE A 73 -11.69 -8.92 -3.13
CA PHE A 73 -10.70 -8.84 -4.20
C PHE A 73 -10.83 -9.96 -5.26
N ILE A 74 -11.13 -11.20 -4.85
CA ILE A 74 -11.20 -12.33 -5.78
C ILE A 74 -12.61 -12.57 -6.36
N THR A 75 -13.68 -12.20 -5.66
CA THR A 75 -15.06 -12.49 -6.11
C THR A 75 -15.75 -11.32 -6.79
N SER A 76 -15.42 -10.08 -6.44
CA SER A 76 -16.13 -8.91 -6.95
C SER A 76 -15.73 -8.56 -8.38
N GLU A 77 -16.68 -8.04 -9.15
CA GLU A 77 -16.44 -7.58 -10.53
C GLU A 77 -15.48 -6.39 -10.57
N ALA A 78 -15.63 -5.47 -9.61
CA ALA A 78 -14.75 -4.33 -9.40
C ALA A 78 -14.24 -4.32 -7.96
N PHE A 79 -12.97 -3.96 -7.78
CA PHE A 79 -12.35 -3.83 -6.47
C PHE A 79 -12.22 -2.35 -6.10
N LEU A 80 -13.19 -1.84 -5.33
CA LEU A 80 -13.34 -0.40 -5.02
C LEU A 80 -12.11 0.21 -4.36
N GLN A 81 -11.31 -0.59 -3.66
CA GLN A 81 -10.08 -0.14 -3.01
C GLN A 81 -9.06 0.45 -4.01
N ASN A 82 -9.09 0.04 -5.28
CA ASN A 82 -8.23 0.62 -6.32
C ASN A 82 -8.59 2.10 -6.58
N GLU A 83 -9.89 2.40 -6.74
CA GLU A 83 -10.36 3.78 -6.94
C GLU A 83 -10.03 4.66 -5.73
N ILE A 84 -10.26 4.14 -4.52
CA ILE A 84 -9.89 4.81 -3.27
C ILE A 84 -8.38 5.11 -3.26
N SER A 85 -7.54 4.16 -3.65
CA SER A 85 -6.08 4.36 -3.72
C SER A 85 -5.69 5.46 -4.71
N GLN A 86 -6.31 5.51 -5.89
CA GLN A 86 -6.05 6.57 -6.87
C GLN A 86 -6.46 7.95 -6.37
N ASN A 87 -7.62 8.05 -5.72
CA ASN A 87 -8.08 9.30 -5.11
C ASN A 87 -7.12 9.78 -4.02
N ILE A 88 -6.65 8.88 -3.14
CA ILE A 88 -5.64 9.22 -2.12
C ILE A 88 -4.35 9.70 -2.78
N LYS A 89 -3.88 9.02 -3.83
CA LYS A 89 -2.66 9.40 -4.57
C LYS A 89 -2.80 10.80 -5.19
N HIS A 90 -3.93 11.09 -5.83
CA HIS A 90 -4.23 12.40 -6.40
C HIS A 90 -4.27 13.48 -5.33
N ASN A 91 -4.99 13.24 -4.24
CA ASN A 91 -5.08 14.19 -3.12
C ASN A 91 -3.71 14.48 -2.50
N LEU A 92 -2.86 13.45 -2.36
CA LEU A 92 -1.51 13.61 -1.85
C LEU A 92 -0.63 14.46 -2.78
N GLN A 93 -0.79 14.33 -4.11
CA GLN A 93 -0.09 15.18 -5.07
C GLN A 93 -0.54 16.64 -4.95
N ASN A 94 -1.84 16.88 -4.81
CA ASN A 94 -2.39 18.22 -4.62
C ASN A 94 -1.86 18.86 -3.32
N LEU A 95 -1.82 18.10 -2.22
CA LEU A 95 -1.27 18.57 -0.95
C LEU A 95 0.21 18.98 -1.06
N LYS A 96 1.01 18.22 -1.82
CA LYS A 96 2.43 18.54 -2.05
C LYS A 96 2.63 19.77 -2.94
N ALA A 97 1.64 20.13 -3.75
CA ALA A 97 1.70 21.30 -4.62
C ALA A 97 1.29 22.61 -3.92
N ILE A 98 0.80 22.53 -2.68
CA ILE A 98 0.53 23.71 -1.87
C ILE A 98 1.87 24.32 -1.47
N GLU A 99 2.18 25.51 -2.00
CA GLU A 99 3.28 26.32 -1.47
C GLU A 99 2.96 26.71 -0.03
N VAL A 100 3.83 26.28 0.88
CA VAL A 100 3.74 26.57 2.31
C VAL A 100 4.97 27.37 2.71
N ASP A 101 4.74 28.62 3.12
CA ASP A 101 5.74 29.41 3.81
C ASP A 101 5.88 28.87 5.23
N ALA A 102 6.90 28.04 5.44
CA ALA A 102 7.25 27.53 6.75
C ALA A 102 8.16 28.55 7.46
N GLU A 103 7.62 29.23 8.47
CA GLU A 103 8.45 29.99 9.42
C GLU A 103 8.94 29.07 10.55
N ASP A 104 10.25 29.09 10.80
CA ASP A 104 10.82 28.43 11.98
C ASP A 104 10.56 29.26 13.24
N VAL A 105 9.53 28.86 13.98
CA VAL A 105 9.09 29.52 15.23
C VAL A 105 9.97 29.16 16.44
N SER A 106 10.98 28.30 16.29
CA SER A 106 11.85 27.90 17.41
C SER A 106 12.69 29.07 17.95
N VAL A 107 13.17 29.95 17.06
CA VAL A 107 14.01 31.09 17.41
C VAL A 107 13.22 32.15 18.18
N SER A 108 12.02 32.51 17.72
CA SER A 108 11.18 33.51 18.39
C SER A 108 10.74 33.06 19.79
N LYS A 109 10.48 31.76 19.97
CA LYS A 109 10.12 31.19 21.28
C LYS A 109 11.27 31.26 22.28
N SER A 110 12.51 31.05 21.84
CA SER A 110 13.69 31.17 22.71
C SER A 110 13.92 32.62 23.20
N ILE A 111 13.75 33.61 22.33
CA ILE A 111 13.89 35.03 22.66
C ILE A 111 12.82 35.47 23.67
N GLN A 112 11.56 35.07 23.46
CA GLN A 112 10.46 35.38 24.37
C GLN A 112 10.67 34.77 25.77
N LEU A 113 11.24 33.57 25.84
CA LEU A 113 11.53 32.89 27.10
C LEU A 113 12.64 33.63 27.87
N ASP A 114 13.71 34.02 27.19
CA ASP A 114 14.82 34.80 27.77
C ASP A 114 14.35 36.16 28.28
N ASP A 115 13.51 36.87 27.52
CA ASP A 115 12.94 38.15 27.93
C ASP A 115 12.03 38.01 29.15
N SER A 116 11.23 36.94 29.21
CA SER A 116 10.35 36.64 30.35
C SER A 116 11.16 36.31 31.61
N LEU A 117 12.22 35.52 31.49
CA LEU A 117 13.14 35.21 32.59
C LEU A 117 13.87 36.47 33.09
N ARG A 118 14.36 37.31 32.17
CA ARG A 118 15.01 38.59 32.52
C ARG A 118 14.07 39.56 33.23
N LYS A 119 12.80 39.59 32.86
CA LYS A 119 11.78 40.42 33.52
C LYS A 119 11.52 39.92 34.95
N GLN A 120 11.37 38.61 35.13
CA GLN A 120 11.14 38.00 36.44
C GLN A 120 12.31 38.23 37.43
N ILE A 121 13.55 38.20 36.95
CA ILE A 121 14.74 38.50 37.75
C ILE A 121 14.78 39.97 38.20
N ARG A 122 14.24 40.91 37.41
CA ARG A 122 14.19 42.34 37.78
C ARG A 122 13.05 42.68 38.74
N GLU A 123 12.02 41.85 38.77
CA GLU A 123 10.83 42.02 39.62
C GLU A 123 10.95 41.30 40.98
N THR A 124 12.07 40.60 41.23
CA THR A 124 12.43 39.95 42.51
C THR A 124 13.52 40.73 43.22
#